data_AF-A0A8S2YFL9-F1
#
_entry.id   AF-A0A8S2YFL9-F1
#
_cell.length_a   1.000
_cell.length_b   1.000
_cell.length_c   1.000
_cell.angle_alpha   90.00
_cell.angle_beta   90.00
_cell.angle_gamma   90.00
#
_symmetry.space_group_name_H-M   'P 1'
#
loop_
_entity.id
_entity.type
_entity.pdbx_description
1 polymer ?
#
loop_
_entity_poly.entity_id
_entity_poly.type
_entity_poly.pdbx_seq_one_letter_code
_entity_poly.pdbx_strand_id
1 'polypeptide(L)' 'DILRSVVDYNAQLQRERIQERKACFDLQTMQIHYPANRQFRLPSNLTKIGSYPLALLPG' A
#
# COMPACT_ATOMS: atom_id res chain seq x y z
N ASP A 1 10.26 24.11 9.85
CA ASP A 1 10.51 23.11 10.92
C ASP A 1 9.69 21.84 10.79
N ILE A 2 8.36 21.89 10.63
CA ILE A 2 7.50 20.69 10.46
C ILE A 2 7.87 19.86 9.24
N LEU A 3 8.06 20.49 8.07
CA LEU A 3 8.41 19.78 6.83
C LEU A 3 9.69 18.96 6.95
N ARG A 4 10.70 19.50 7.66
CA ARG A 4 11.97 18.80 7.87
C ARG A 4 11.79 17.57 8.75
N SER A 5 11.04 17.70 9.85
CA SER A 5 10.70 16.58 10.72
C SER A 5 9.93 15.48 9.97
N VAL A 6 9.00 15.84 9.09
CA VAL A 6 8.26 14.88 8.26
C VAL A 6 9.19 14.13 7.30
N VAL A 7 10.12 14.84 6.67
CA VAL A 7 11.11 14.22 5.76
C VAL A 7 12.02 13.27 6.54
N ASP A 8 12.53 13.70 7.68
CA ASP A 8 13.43 12.90 8.52
C ASP A 8 12.73 11.64 9.04
N TYR A 9 11.47 11.77 9.48
CA TYR A 9 10.65 10.64 9.90
C TYR A 9 10.40 9.64 8.76
N ASN A 10 10.04 10.13 7.57
CA ASN A 10 9.83 9.26 6.40
C ASN A 10 11.10 8.51 6.02
N ALA A 11 12.27 9.17 6.07
CA ALA A 11 13.55 8.55 5.79
C ALA A 11 13.88 7.46 6.82
N GLN A 12 13.65 7.73 8.10
CA GLN A 12 13.83 6.74 9.17
C GLN A 12 12.90 5.54 8.98
N LEU A 13 11.60 5.78 8.74
CA LEU A 13 10.61 4.72 8.55
C LEU A 13 10.95 3.81 7.37
N GLN A 14 11.43 4.38 6.25
CA GLN A 14 11.88 3.58 5.11
C GLN A 14 13.14 2.77 5.42
N ARG A 15 14.06 3.34 6.19
CA ARG A 15 15.28 2.65 6.62
C ARG A 15 14.94 1.45 7.50
N GLU A 16 14.11 1.63 8.51
CA GLU A 16 13.62 0.54 9.38
C GLU A 16 12.87 -0.52 8.57
N ARG A 17 12.00 -0.11 7.64
CA ARG A 17 11.28 -1.05 6.76
C ARG A 17 12.25 -1.93 5.96
N ILE A 18 13.31 -1.33 5.39
CA ILE A 18 14.28 -2.05 4.57
C ILE A 18 15.25 -2.84 5.45
N GLN A 19 15.66 -2.39 6.62
CA GLN A 19 16.70 -3.07 7.40
C GLN A 19 16.13 -4.15 8.30
N GLU A 20 15.03 -3.86 8.99
CA GLU A 20 14.51 -4.69 10.07
C GLU A 20 13.27 -5.48 9.65
N ARG A 21 12.44 -4.94 8.75
CA ARG A 21 11.14 -5.51 8.37
C ARG A 21 11.11 -6.05 6.94
N LYS A 22 12.23 -6.61 6.45
CA LYS A 22 12.30 -7.25 5.13
C LYS A 22 11.43 -8.50 5.02
N ALA A 23 11.26 -9.19 6.14
CA ALA A 23 10.44 -10.38 6.24
C ALA A 23 9.93 -10.52 7.69
N CYS A 24 8.75 -11.10 7.87
CA CYS A 24 8.17 -11.37 9.17
C CYS A 24 7.82 -12.85 9.29
N PHE A 25 8.30 -13.51 10.34
CA PHE A 25 7.90 -14.88 10.62
C PHE A 25 6.59 -14.88 11.40
N ASP A 26 5.54 -15.42 10.80
CA ASP A 26 4.22 -15.53 11.40
C ASP A 26 4.10 -16.81 12.22
N LEU A 27 3.94 -16.63 13.53
CA LEU A 27 3.82 -17.73 14.49
C LEU A 27 2.48 -18.48 14.39
N GLN A 28 1.44 -17.89 13.79
CA GLN A 28 0.15 -18.58 13.67
C GLN A 28 0.18 -19.60 12.53
N THR A 29 0.89 -19.30 11.44
CA THR A 29 0.95 -20.14 10.23
C THR A 29 2.31 -20.80 10.00
N MET A 30 3.33 -20.43 10.79
CA MET A 30 4.73 -20.83 10.61
C MET A 30 5.28 -20.48 9.22
N GLN A 31 4.78 -19.39 8.63
CA GLN A 31 5.20 -18.90 7.31
C GLN A 31 6.03 -17.61 7.43
N ILE A 32 6.93 -17.41 6.47
CA ILE A 32 7.69 -16.17 6.34
C ILE A 32 6.96 -15.28 5.35
N HIS A 33 6.43 -14.16 5.83
CA HIS A 33 5.82 -13.13 4.99
C HIS A 33 6.88 -12.17 4.47
N TYR A 34 6.80 -11.86 3.18
CA TYR A 34 7.60 -10.83 2.53
C TYR A 34 6.70 -9.67 2.09
N PRO A 35 7.20 -8.43 2.06
CA PRO A 35 6.42 -7.29 1.60
C PRO A 35 5.98 -7.51 0.15
N ALA A 36 4.66 -7.47 -0.07
CA ALA A 36 4.07 -7.60 -1.38
C ALA A 36 4.33 -6.32 -2.20
N ASN A 37 5.34 -6.35 -3.07
CA ASN A 37 5.70 -5.22 -3.93
C ASN A 37 4.71 -4.96 -5.06
N ARG A 38 3.75 -5.88 -5.28
CA ARG A 38 2.76 -5.80 -6.36
C ARG A 38 1.36 -5.83 -5.75
N GLN A 39 0.83 -4.66 -5.42
CA GLN A 39 -0.62 -4.52 -5.45
C GLN A 39 -1.04 -4.64 -6.91
N PHE A 40 -2.00 -5.52 -7.20
CA PHE A 40 -2.63 -5.58 -8.51
C PHE A 40 -3.33 -4.24 -8.74
N ARG A 41 -2.65 -3.33 -9.43
CA ARG A 41 -3.25 -2.08 -9.87
C ARG A 41 -3.95 -2.38 -11.18
N LEU A 42 -5.23 -2.03 -11.24
CA LEU A 42 -5.95 -2.06 -12.50
C LEU A 42 -5.20 -1.18 -13.51
N PRO A 43 -5.07 -1.62 -14.78
CA PRO A 43 -4.60 -0.77 -15.86
C PRO A 43 -5.35 0.56 -15.86
N SER A 44 -4.66 1.67 -16.12
CA SER A 44 -5.26 3.01 -16.11
C SER A 44 -6.50 3.13 -17.00
N ASN A 45 -6.58 2.32 -18.06
CA ASN A 45 -7.73 2.24 -18.96
C ASN A 45 -9.01 1.65 -18.31
N LEU A 46 -8.86 0.80 -17.29
CA LEU A 46 -9.98 0.19 -16.55
C LEU A 46 -10.37 0.99 -15.29
N THR A 47 -9.55 1.96 -14.88
CA THR A 47 -9.82 2.87 -13.76
C THR A 47 -10.39 4.21 -14.23
N LYS A 48 -10.62 4.39 -15.53
CA LYS A 48 -11.33 5.58 -16.04
C LYS A 48 -12.74 5.54 -15.49
N ILE A 49 -13.20 6.68 -14.98
CA ILE A 49 -14.61 6.88 -14.63
C ILE A 49 -15.40 6.70 -15.93
N GLY A 50 -16.02 5.52 -16.08
CA GLY A 50 -16.88 5.24 -17.22
C GLY A 50 -18.14 6.09 -17.13
N SER A 51 -18.80 6.34 -18.27
CA SER A 51 -20.10 7.01 -18.31
C SER A 51 -21.23 6.15 -17.74
N TYR A 52 -20.95 5.11 -16.95
CA TYR A 52 -21.99 4.35 -16.26
C TYR A 52 -22.71 5.37 -15.39
N PRO A 53 -23.94 5.77 -15.74
CA PRO A 53 -24.72 6.51 -14.77
C PRO A 53 -24.79 5.55 -13.60
N LEU A 54 -24.45 6.02 -12.41
CA LEU A 54 -25.00 5.44 -11.19
C LEU A 54 -26.51 5.62 -11.34
N ALA A 55 -27.14 4.80 -12.19
CA ALA A 55 -28.56 4.70 -12.31
C ALA A 55 -28.93 4.19 -10.93
N LEU A 56 -29.34 5.16 -10.10
CA LEU A 56 -30.07 4.94 -8.89
C LEU A 56 -31.05 3.83 -9.24
N LEU A 57 -30.83 2.65 -8.66
CA LEU A 57 -31.82 1.58 -8.71
C LEU A 57 -33.15 2.27 -8.36
N PRO A 58 -34.15 2.30 -9.25
CA PRO A 58 -35.44 2.83 -8.87
C PRO A 58 -35.90 1.94 -7.69
N GLY A 59 -36.23 2.60 -6.58
CA GLY A 59 -36.63 1.96 -5.34
C GLY A 59 -37.78 0.98 -5.51
#